data_AF-S9UBC6-F1
#
_entry.id   AF-S9UBC6-F1
#
_cell.length_a   1.000
_cell.length_b   1.000
_cell.length_c   1.000
_cell.angle_alpha   90.00
_cell.angle_beta   90.00
_cell.angle_gamma   90.00
#
_symmetry.space_group_name_H-M   'P 1'
#
loop_
_entity.id
_entity.type
_entity.pdbx_description
1 polymer ?
#
loop_
_entity_poly.entity_id
_entity_poly.type
_entity_poly.pdbx_seq_one_letter_code
_entity_poly.pdbx_strand_id
1 'polypeptide(L)'
;MNRSHLLRGVHKVGHKSPTSLPVPCAQRWDLRLAKARIFQEYIEEKAPGSWQLEDERHLSPEFHTFTGYPMREMRPGYGQNLPEFIMKKRLPNNTHYELFARRDIPNEDNAMYGKLLYDMTVHGTSLPSTYRMHKDINKAQRNDRKLSGNRFKVLNSAGAKNPPSGFEPIPDAAEEEDD
;
A
#
# COMPACT_ATOMS: atom_id res chain seq x y z
N MET A 1 -46.63 -24.75 -37.34
CA MET A 1 -45.25 -24.31 -37.02
C MET A 1 -45.17 -24.02 -35.53
N ASN A 2 -44.83 -25.03 -34.71
CA ASN A 2 -44.72 -24.86 -33.27
C ASN A 2 -43.36 -24.25 -32.94
N ARG A 3 -43.35 -22.97 -32.57
CA ARG A 3 -42.21 -22.33 -31.91
C ARG A 3 -42.05 -22.99 -30.55
N SER A 4 -41.08 -23.89 -30.42
CA SER A 4 -40.57 -24.33 -29.13
C SER A 4 -39.91 -23.13 -28.46
N HIS A 5 -40.70 -22.41 -27.66
CA HIS A 5 -40.13 -21.53 -26.65
C HIS A 5 -39.21 -22.40 -25.79
N LEU A 6 -37.89 -22.19 -25.90
CA LEU A 6 -36.89 -22.72 -24.98
C LEU A 6 -37.33 -22.31 -23.57
N LEU A 7 -38.01 -23.20 -22.87
CA LEU A 7 -38.26 -23.07 -21.44
C LEU A 7 -36.88 -23.02 -20.80
N ARG A 8 -36.43 -21.81 -20.45
CA ARG A 8 -35.40 -21.63 -19.43
C ARG A 8 -35.98 -22.25 -18.16
N GLY A 9 -35.70 -23.53 -17.96
CA GLY A 9 -36.43 -24.36 -17.02
C GLY A 9 -35.81 -24.31 -15.63
N VAL A 10 -36.61 -23.91 -14.64
CA VAL A 10 -36.34 -24.22 -13.24
C VAL A 10 -36.49 -25.74 -13.09
N HIS A 11 -35.43 -26.42 -12.65
CA HIS A 11 -35.41 -27.87 -12.49
C HIS A 11 -34.61 -28.27 -11.26
N LYS A 12 -34.84 -29.49 -10.77
CA LYS A 12 -34.04 -30.07 -9.69
C LYS A 12 -32.80 -30.73 -10.30
N VAL A 13 -31.61 -30.29 -9.91
CA VAL A 13 -30.35 -30.95 -10.28
C VAL A 13 -30.35 -32.37 -9.71
N GLY A 14 -30.15 -33.36 -10.57
CA GLY A 14 -30.19 -34.78 -10.22
C GLY A 14 -28.81 -35.42 -10.16
N HIS A 15 -28.68 -36.47 -9.34
CA HIS A 15 -27.49 -37.31 -9.25
C HIS A 15 -27.91 -38.78 -9.29
N LYS A 16 -27.25 -39.60 -10.11
CA LYS A 16 -27.45 -41.06 -10.16
C LYS A 16 -26.20 -41.75 -9.67
N SER A 17 -26.33 -42.59 -8.65
CA SER A 17 -25.20 -43.37 -8.13
C SER A 17 -24.66 -44.32 -9.20
N PRO A 18 -23.33 -44.50 -9.34
CA PRO A 18 -22.75 -45.49 -10.25
C PRO A 18 -23.32 -46.90 -10.08
N THR A 19 -23.71 -47.26 -8.84
CA THR A 19 -24.33 -48.57 -8.51
C THR A 19 -25.74 -48.75 -9.05
N SER A 20 -26.43 -47.65 -9.39
CA SER A 20 -27.80 -47.67 -9.94
C SER A 20 -27.84 -47.69 -11.47
N LEU A 21 -26.68 -47.57 -12.12
CA LEU A 21 -26.58 -47.54 -13.58
C LEU A 21 -26.43 -48.98 -14.12
N PRO A 22 -26.92 -49.25 -15.33
CA PRO A 22 -26.76 -50.56 -15.97
C PRO A 22 -25.30 -50.90 -16.29
N VAL A 23 -24.43 -49.89 -16.32
CA VAL A 23 -22.97 -50.03 -16.41
C VAL A 23 -22.35 -49.03 -15.43
N PRO A 24 -21.46 -49.47 -14.52
CA PRO A 24 -20.84 -48.57 -13.56
C PRO A 24 -19.91 -47.59 -14.28
N CYS A 25 -20.09 -46.30 -14.06
CA CYS A 25 -19.19 -45.26 -14.54
C CYS A 25 -19.06 -44.12 -13.51
N ALA A 26 -17.90 -43.48 -13.48
CA ALA A 26 -17.64 -42.36 -12.59
C ALA A 26 -18.50 -41.14 -13.00
N GLN A 27 -19.31 -40.61 -12.08
CA GLN A 27 -20.08 -39.41 -12.35
C GLN A 27 -19.19 -38.17 -12.31
N ARG A 28 -19.50 -37.18 -13.15
CA ARG A 28 -18.73 -35.92 -13.19
C ARG A 28 -18.81 -35.14 -11.87
N TRP A 29 -19.92 -35.23 -11.15
CA TRP A 29 -20.03 -34.59 -9.83
C TRP A 29 -19.10 -35.25 -8.81
N ASP A 30 -18.96 -36.58 -8.82
CA ASP A 30 -17.99 -37.29 -7.98
C ASP A 30 -16.54 -36.84 -8.27
N LEU A 31 -16.20 -36.69 -9.56
CA LEU A 31 -14.90 -36.16 -9.98
C LEU A 31 -14.70 -34.70 -9.54
N ARG A 32 -15.75 -33.87 -9.62
CA ARG A 32 -15.74 -32.46 -9.15
C ARG A 32 -15.50 -32.37 -7.63
N LEU A 33 -16.09 -33.27 -6.84
CA LEU A 33 -15.87 -33.37 -5.40
C LEU A 33 -14.47 -33.88 -5.06
N ALA A 34 -13.97 -34.87 -5.81
CA ALA A 34 -12.59 -35.33 -5.66
C ALA A 34 -11.58 -34.20 -5.93
N LYS A 35 -11.82 -33.38 -6.97
CA LYS A 35 -11.02 -32.19 -7.27
C LYS A 35 -11.10 -31.15 -6.14
N ALA A 36 -12.31 -30.88 -5.61
CA ALA A 36 -12.50 -29.96 -4.49
C ALA A 36 -11.71 -30.39 -3.26
N ARG A 37 -11.64 -31.71 -3.00
CA ARG A 37 -10.84 -32.26 -1.91
C ARG A 37 -9.34 -32.08 -2.13
N ILE A 38 -8.85 -32.28 -3.36
CA ILE A 38 -7.41 -32.19 -3.68
C ILE A 38 -6.90 -30.74 -3.55
N PHE A 39 -7.61 -29.77 -4.13
CA PHE A 39 -7.16 -28.37 -4.17
C PHE A 39 -7.84 -27.48 -3.11
N GLN A 40 -8.63 -28.07 -2.21
CA GLN A 40 -9.41 -27.37 -1.20
C GLN A 40 -10.29 -26.26 -1.79
N GLU A 41 -11.01 -26.58 -2.88
CA GLU A 41 -11.87 -25.60 -3.56
C GLU A 41 -13.17 -25.38 -2.79
N TYR A 42 -13.50 -24.12 -2.50
CA TYR A 42 -14.82 -23.74 -1.98
C TYR A 42 -15.90 -23.97 -3.07
N ILE A 43 -17.04 -24.58 -2.68
CA ILE A 43 -18.21 -24.78 -3.54
C ILE A 43 -19.29 -23.81 -3.09
N GLU A 44 -19.58 -22.80 -3.91
CA GLU A 44 -20.66 -21.84 -3.63
C GLU A 44 -22.03 -22.48 -3.90
N GLU A 45 -22.71 -22.94 -2.85
CA GLU A 45 -24.04 -23.58 -2.95
C GLU A 45 -25.11 -22.64 -3.56
N LYS A 46 -24.98 -21.34 -3.31
CA LYS A 46 -25.93 -20.30 -3.78
C LYS A 46 -25.60 -19.76 -5.16
N ALA A 47 -24.63 -20.34 -5.87
CA ALA A 47 -24.26 -19.89 -7.20
C ALA A 47 -25.44 -20.08 -8.19
N PRO A 48 -25.96 -19.00 -8.80
CA PRO A 48 -27.09 -19.11 -9.73
C PRO A 48 -26.63 -19.75 -11.05
N GLY A 49 -27.12 -20.95 -11.36
CA GLY A 49 -26.78 -21.66 -12.60
C GLY A 49 -27.19 -20.92 -13.89
N SER A 50 -28.09 -19.94 -13.80
CA SER A 50 -28.49 -19.06 -14.90
C SER A 50 -27.51 -17.93 -15.20
N TRP A 51 -26.52 -17.69 -14.33
CA TRP A 51 -25.56 -16.58 -14.45
C TRP A 51 -24.19 -17.03 -14.99
N GLN A 52 -24.21 -17.90 -15.99
CA GLN A 52 -23.02 -18.35 -16.71
C GLN A 52 -22.71 -17.38 -17.85
N LEU A 53 -22.15 -16.23 -17.49
CA LEU A 53 -21.82 -15.17 -18.44
C LEU A 53 -20.30 -15.13 -18.68
N GLU A 54 -19.91 -15.35 -19.93
CA GLU A 54 -18.52 -15.20 -20.36
C GLU A 54 -18.18 -13.71 -20.55
N ASP A 55 -16.94 -13.32 -20.25
CA ASP A 55 -16.46 -11.96 -20.52
C ASP A 55 -16.10 -11.82 -22.00
N GLU A 56 -17.11 -11.55 -22.84
CA GLU A 56 -16.99 -11.47 -24.30
C GLU A 56 -15.79 -10.62 -24.76
N ARG A 57 -15.51 -9.50 -24.09
CA ARG A 57 -14.43 -8.59 -24.48
C ARG A 57 -13.04 -9.20 -24.43
N HIS A 58 -12.79 -10.10 -23.47
CA HIS A 58 -11.48 -10.68 -23.23
C HIS A 58 -11.37 -12.14 -23.70
N LEU A 59 -12.50 -12.82 -23.90
CA LEU A 59 -12.58 -14.21 -24.35
C LEU A 59 -12.93 -14.37 -25.83
N SER A 60 -13.54 -13.37 -26.48
CA SER A 60 -13.79 -13.44 -27.93
C SER A 60 -12.65 -12.79 -28.72
N PRO A 61 -12.07 -13.50 -29.71
CA PRO A 61 -11.02 -12.97 -30.57
C PRO A 61 -11.51 -11.87 -31.51
N GLU A 62 -12.83 -11.65 -31.59
CA GLU A 62 -13.44 -10.57 -32.36
C GLU A 62 -13.13 -9.18 -31.78
N PHE A 63 -12.76 -9.09 -30.49
CA PHE A 63 -12.41 -7.83 -29.84
C PHE A 63 -10.90 -7.62 -29.77
N HIS A 64 -10.47 -6.37 -29.96
CA HIS A 64 -9.06 -5.99 -29.83
C HIS A 64 -8.49 -6.16 -28.39
N THR A 65 -9.37 -6.34 -27.39
CA THR A 65 -9.03 -6.60 -25.99
C THR A 65 -8.92 -8.10 -25.67
N PHE A 66 -8.91 -8.96 -26.69
CA PHE A 66 -8.78 -10.40 -26.49
C PHE A 66 -7.48 -10.76 -25.75
N THR A 67 -7.62 -11.48 -24.63
CA THR A 67 -6.48 -11.97 -23.84
C THR A 67 -6.51 -13.48 -23.60
N GLY A 68 -7.61 -14.15 -23.95
CA GLY A 68 -7.80 -15.59 -23.77
C GLY A 68 -8.09 -16.02 -22.32
N TYR A 69 -8.17 -15.07 -21.38
CA TYR A 69 -8.51 -15.32 -19.98
C TYR A 69 -9.72 -14.48 -19.55
N PRO A 70 -10.56 -14.98 -18.61
CA PRO A 70 -11.65 -14.19 -18.04
C PRO A 70 -11.08 -13.13 -17.08
N MET A 71 -10.80 -11.93 -17.61
CA MET A 71 -10.16 -10.85 -16.84
C MET A 71 -11.01 -10.34 -15.68
N ARG A 72 -12.34 -10.40 -15.81
CA ARG A 72 -13.28 -10.03 -14.75
C ARG A 72 -14.51 -10.94 -14.77
N GLU A 73 -15.13 -11.07 -13.61
CA GLU A 73 -16.42 -11.74 -13.47
C GLU A 73 -17.56 -10.74 -13.74
N MET A 74 -18.48 -11.06 -14.65
CA MET A 74 -19.60 -10.19 -15.01
C MET A 74 -20.74 -10.30 -13.99
N ARG A 75 -20.47 -9.96 -12.71
CA ARG A 75 -21.42 -10.02 -11.60
C ARG A 75 -21.67 -8.64 -10.99
N PRO A 76 -22.76 -7.94 -11.36
CA PRO A 76 -23.13 -6.67 -10.75
C PRO A 76 -23.27 -6.80 -9.22
N GLY A 77 -22.81 -5.79 -8.48
CA GLY A 77 -22.85 -5.79 -7.02
C GLY A 77 -21.75 -6.61 -6.34
N TYR A 78 -20.83 -7.23 -7.10
CA TYR A 78 -19.65 -7.86 -6.52
C TYR A 78 -18.71 -6.80 -5.92
N GLY A 79 -18.35 -6.97 -4.64
CA GLY A 79 -17.64 -5.93 -3.88
C GLY A 79 -16.65 -6.48 -2.87
N GLN A 80 -15.72 -5.61 -2.44
CA GLN A 80 -14.63 -5.95 -1.53
C GLN A 80 -15.10 -6.44 -0.14
N ASN A 81 -16.31 -6.05 0.27
CA ASN A 81 -16.90 -6.41 1.55
C ASN A 81 -17.42 -7.85 1.60
N LEU A 82 -17.55 -8.53 0.46
CA LEU A 82 -18.11 -9.89 0.41
C LEU A 82 -17.10 -10.91 0.95
N PRO A 83 -17.54 -11.89 1.77
CA PRO A 83 -16.65 -12.95 2.25
C PRO A 83 -15.99 -13.72 1.11
N GLU A 84 -16.73 -13.98 0.04
CA GLU A 84 -16.22 -14.65 -1.17
C GLU A 84 -15.08 -13.86 -1.82
N PHE A 85 -15.17 -12.52 -1.84
CA PHE A 85 -14.10 -11.66 -2.34
C PHE A 85 -12.85 -11.80 -1.48
N ILE A 86 -13.01 -11.72 -0.15
CA ILE A 86 -11.91 -11.76 0.81
C ILE A 86 -11.15 -13.08 0.71
N MET A 87 -11.85 -14.21 0.59
CA MET A 87 -11.22 -15.55 0.53
C MET A 87 -10.30 -15.74 -0.69
N LYS A 88 -10.60 -15.09 -1.81
CA LYS A 88 -9.77 -15.14 -3.04
C LYS A 88 -8.92 -13.88 -3.26
N LYS A 89 -8.89 -12.95 -2.30
CA LYS A 89 -8.15 -11.68 -2.38
C LYS A 89 -6.65 -11.90 -2.13
N ARG A 90 -5.81 -11.27 -2.95
CA ARG A 90 -4.37 -11.14 -2.66
C ARG A 90 -4.15 -10.16 -1.50
N LEU A 91 -3.47 -10.62 -0.45
CA LEU A 91 -3.04 -9.77 0.67
C LEU A 91 -1.99 -8.73 0.22
N PRO A 92 -1.93 -7.55 0.85
CA PRO A 92 -1.01 -6.47 0.45
C PRO A 92 0.46 -6.76 0.81
N ASN A 93 0.72 -7.75 1.65
CA ASN A 93 2.08 -8.12 2.07
C ASN A 93 2.93 -8.56 0.86
N ASN A 94 4.17 -8.07 0.81
CA ASN A 94 5.11 -8.31 -0.28
C ASN A 94 4.57 -7.95 -1.68
N THR A 95 3.72 -6.93 -1.74
CA THR A 95 3.34 -6.28 -2.99
C THR A 95 4.09 -4.95 -3.14
N HIS A 96 3.86 -4.22 -4.25
CA HIS A 96 4.47 -2.91 -4.47
C HIS A 96 4.16 -1.90 -3.34
N TYR A 97 3.08 -2.09 -2.58
CA TYR A 97 2.80 -1.27 -1.40
C TYR A 97 3.93 -1.31 -0.37
N GLU A 98 4.56 -2.48 -0.17
CA GLU A 98 5.69 -2.62 0.75
C GLU A 98 6.95 -1.93 0.21
N LEU A 99 7.15 -1.97 -1.10
CA LEU A 99 8.26 -1.26 -1.75
C LEU A 99 8.13 0.26 -1.56
N PHE A 100 6.95 0.81 -1.87
CA PHE A 100 6.69 2.25 -1.68
C PHE A 100 6.81 2.65 -0.21
N ALA A 101 6.33 1.81 0.72
CA ALA A 101 6.43 2.08 2.16
C ALA A 101 7.87 2.18 2.67
N ARG A 102 8.85 1.57 1.98
CA ARG A 102 10.27 1.58 2.40
C ARG A 102 11.13 2.57 1.64
N ARG A 103 10.94 2.66 0.31
CA ARG A 103 11.84 3.41 -0.56
C ARG A 103 11.47 4.89 -0.63
N ASP A 104 10.18 5.20 -0.66
CA ASP A 104 9.72 6.55 -0.96
C ASP A 104 9.65 7.38 0.33
N ILE A 105 10.83 7.80 0.83
CA ILE A 105 11.00 8.60 2.05
C ILE A 105 11.61 9.98 1.73
N PRO A 106 11.43 11.02 2.58
CA PRO A 106 11.81 12.41 2.25
C PRO A 106 13.30 12.65 1.95
N ASN A 107 14.19 11.84 2.53
CA ASN A 107 15.62 11.87 2.29
C ASN A 107 16.05 10.46 1.90
N GLU A 108 16.23 10.21 0.60
CA GLU A 108 16.43 8.86 0.04
C GLU A 108 17.65 8.14 0.61
N ASP A 109 18.73 8.87 0.90
CA ASP A 109 19.94 8.31 1.53
C ASP A 109 19.67 7.66 2.89
N ASN A 110 18.64 8.12 3.62
CA ASN A 110 18.26 7.54 4.91
C ASN A 110 17.67 6.13 4.77
N ALA A 111 17.26 5.71 3.57
CA ALA A 111 16.84 4.35 3.29
C ALA A 111 18.06 3.42 3.17
N MET A 112 19.21 3.97 2.80
CA MET A 112 20.46 3.24 2.63
C MET A 112 21.23 3.12 3.95
N TYR A 113 21.32 4.19 4.73
CA TYR A 113 22.11 4.23 5.97
C TYR A 113 21.65 5.31 6.94
N GLY A 114 22.01 5.17 8.22
CA GLY A 114 21.78 6.22 9.20
C GLY A 114 22.72 7.40 8.97
N LYS A 115 22.16 8.61 8.77
CA LYS A 115 22.94 9.83 8.49
C LYS A 115 24.11 10.07 9.47
N LEU A 116 23.88 9.92 10.77
CA LEU A 116 24.93 10.13 11.78
C LEU A 116 26.08 9.13 11.62
N LEU A 117 25.77 7.86 11.35
CA LEU A 117 26.77 6.81 11.16
C LEU A 117 27.64 7.14 9.94
N TYR A 118 27.02 7.50 8.83
CA TYR A 118 27.72 7.90 7.62
C TYR A 118 28.61 9.13 7.85
N ASP A 119 28.03 10.20 8.41
CA ASP A 119 28.75 11.45 8.63
C ASP A 119 29.97 11.27 9.54
N MET A 120 29.81 10.58 10.67
CA MET A 120 30.90 10.31 11.61
C MET A 120 32.00 9.45 10.99
N THR A 121 31.64 8.46 10.17
CA THR A 121 32.61 7.54 9.57
C THR A 121 33.40 8.22 8.44
N VAL A 122 32.73 9.03 7.62
CA VAL A 122 33.34 9.66 6.43
C VAL A 122 34.02 10.98 6.76
N HIS A 123 33.36 11.84 7.54
CA HIS A 123 33.79 13.21 7.80
C HIS A 123 34.41 13.41 9.19
N GLY A 124 34.30 12.43 10.10
CA GLY A 124 34.76 12.52 11.48
C GLY A 124 33.87 13.37 12.40
N THR A 125 32.74 13.88 11.90
CA THR A 125 31.77 14.68 12.66
C THR A 125 30.39 14.61 12.02
N SER A 126 29.34 14.92 12.78
CA SER A 126 27.98 15.06 12.22
C SER A 126 27.85 16.38 11.47
N LEU A 127 27.30 16.35 10.24
CA LEU A 127 27.08 17.56 9.47
C LEU A 127 25.62 18.04 9.58
N PRO A 128 25.35 19.35 9.64
CA PRO A 128 23.99 19.86 9.53
C PRO A 128 23.41 19.60 8.12
N SER A 129 22.09 19.65 7.97
CA SER A 129 21.50 19.68 6.62
C SER A 129 21.90 20.97 5.89
N THR A 130 21.92 20.94 4.56
CA THR A 130 22.24 22.12 3.73
C THR A 130 21.35 23.31 4.07
N TYR A 131 20.07 23.07 4.37
CA TYR A 131 19.15 24.12 4.76
C TYR A 131 19.50 24.74 6.12
N ARG A 132 19.99 23.94 7.07
CA ARG A 132 20.49 24.45 8.35
C ARG A 132 21.78 25.25 8.16
N MET A 133 22.72 24.75 7.35
CA MET A 133 23.97 25.44 7.01
C MET A 133 23.70 26.82 6.39
N HIS A 134 22.76 26.91 5.43
CA HIS A 134 22.33 28.19 4.85
C HIS A 134 21.87 29.20 5.92
N LYS A 135 21.08 28.75 6.90
CA LYS A 135 20.61 29.63 7.99
C LYS A 135 21.75 30.11 8.88
N ASP A 136 22.69 29.23 9.22
CA ASP A 136 23.80 29.54 10.10
C ASP A 136 24.81 30.48 9.42
N ILE A 137 25.16 30.24 8.14
CA ILE A 137 26.03 31.13 7.35
C ILE A 137 25.42 32.53 7.24
N ASN A 138 24.13 32.63 6.88
CA ASN A 138 23.46 33.92 6.77
C ASN A 138 23.34 34.64 8.11
N LYS A 139 23.22 33.90 9.23
CA LYS A 139 23.23 34.49 10.57
C LYS A 139 24.61 35.08 10.89
N ALA A 140 25.68 34.37 10.61
CA ALA A 140 27.04 34.86 10.81
C ALA A 140 27.30 36.15 9.98
N GLN A 141 26.94 36.15 8.69
CA GLN A 141 27.15 37.29 7.80
C GLN A 141 26.35 38.54 8.19
N ARG A 142 25.11 38.39 8.67
CA ARG A 142 24.28 39.56 9.01
C ARG A 142 24.54 40.10 10.41
N ASN A 143 24.92 39.23 11.35
CA ASN A 143 25.28 39.65 12.71
C ASN A 143 26.54 40.52 12.72
N ASP A 144 27.44 40.30 11.75
CA ASP A 144 28.63 41.13 11.52
C ASP A 144 28.31 42.56 11.03
N ARG A 145 27.05 42.80 10.59
CA ARG A 145 26.63 44.10 10.03
C ARG A 145 25.54 44.80 10.85
N LYS A 146 24.61 44.06 11.45
CA LYS A 146 23.45 44.58 12.21
C LYS A 146 23.13 43.64 13.39
N LEU A 147 22.99 44.19 14.60
CA LEU A 147 22.78 43.42 15.84
C LEU A 147 21.34 43.48 16.41
N SER A 148 20.71 44.66 16.44
CA SER A 148 19.48 44.94 17.21
C SER A 148 18.18 44.27 16.72
N GLY A 149 18.18 43.57 15.59
CA GLY A 149 16.98 42.89 15.05
C GLY A 149 16.77 41.44 15.53
N ASN A 150 17.65 40.93 16.40
CA ASN A 150 17.68 39.52 16.78
C ASN A 150 16.66 39.18 17.90
N ARG A 151 16.24 37.91 17.96
CA ARG A 151 15.48 37.36 19.10
C ARG A 151 16.14 36.08 19.59
N PHE A 152 16.30 35.95 20.89
CA PHE A 152 16.83 34.73 21.52
C PHE A 152 15.70 33.71 21.76
N LYS A 153 15.63 32.67 20.92
CA LYS A 153 14.65 31.58 21.05
C LYS A 153 15.38 30.24 21.16
N VAL A 154 15.13 29.50 22.23
CA VAL A 154 15.80 28.24 22.56
C VAL A 154 14.78 27.17 22.97
N LEU A 155 15.15 25.90 22.84
CA LEU A 155 14.30 24.78 23.27
C LEU A 155 14.07 24.77 24.79
N ASN A 156 15.12 25.05 25.57
CA ASN A 156 15.05 25.15 27.02
C ASN A 156 15.63 26.51 27.46
N SER A 157 14.82 27.32 28.15
CA SER A 157 15.20 28.67 28.57
C SER A 157 15.99 28.72 29.89
N ALA A 158 16.05 27.63 30.65
CA ALA A 158 16.65 27.60 31.98
C ALA A 158 18.12 28.06 31.98
N GLY A 159 18.90 27.62 30.98
CA GLY A 159 20.32 27.96 30.88
C GLY A 159 20.62 29.42 30.56
N ALA A 160 19.66 30.14 29.95
CA ALA A 160 19.82 31.57 29.69
C ALA A 160 19.28 32.44 30.84
N LYS A 161 18.23 31.98 31.52
CA LYS A 161 17.66 32.69 32.69
C LYS A 161 18.58 32.63 33.90
N ASN A 162 19.20 31.47 34.14
CA ASN A 162 20.12 31.25 35.25
C ASN A 162 21.46 30.72 34.68
N PRO A 163 22.36 31.61 34.23
CA PRO A 163 23.67 31.21 33.74
C PRO A 163 24.55 30.64 34.87
N PRO A 164 25.60 29.86 34.55
CA PRO A 164 26.54 29.37 35.55
C PRO A 164 27.31 30.54 36.20
N SER A 165 27.75 30.35 37.45
CA SER A 165 28.30 31.43 38.30
C SER A 165 29.55 32.15 37.78
N GLY A 166 30.23 31.60 36.76
CA GLY A 166 31.39 32.22 36.13
C GLY A 166 31.12 32.77 34.73
N PHE A 167 29.87 32.80 34.28
CA PHE A 167 29.52 33.31 32.95
C PHE A 167 29.10 34.78 33.02
N GLU A 168 30.03 35.64 32.62
CA GLU A 168 29.80 37.07 32.42
C GLU A 168 29.89 37.37 30.92
N PRO A 169 28.79 37.76 30.24
CA PRO A 169 28.84 38.06 28.81
C PRO A 169 29.68 39.31 28.55
N ILE A 170 30.44 39.30 27.45
CA ILE A 170 31.24 40.46 27.03
C ILE A 170 30.27 41.58 26.61
N PRO A 171 30.40 42.81 27.16
CA PRO A 171 29.54 43.92 26.77
C PRO A 171 29.78 44.30 25.29
N ASP A 172 28.70 44.58 24.57
CA ASP A 172 28.73 45.00 23.16
C ASP A 172 28.19 46.44 23.05
N ALA A 173 28.98 47.34 22.47
CA ALA A 173 28.67 48.77 22.39
C ALA A 173 27.45 49.09 21.52
N ALA A 174 27.05 48.15 20.65
CA ALA A 174 25.85 48.30 19.80
C ALA A 174 24.53 48.14 20.56
N GLU A 175 24.55 47.74 21.84
CA GLU A 175 23.36 47.63 22.70
C GLU A 175 23.12 48.87 23.60
N GLU A 176 24.05 49.84 23.65
CA GLU A 176 23.97 51.03 24.53
C GLU A 176 23.25 52.25 23.91
N GLU A 177 22.92 52.25 22.61
CA GLU A 177 22.28 53.39 21.92
C GLU A 177 20.73 53.40 21.98
N ASP A 178 20.09 52.40 22.60
CA ASP A 178 18.63 52.19 22.60
C ASP A 178 17.93 52.50 23.96
N ASP A 179 18.61 53.15 24.92
CA ASP A 179 18.03 53.64 26.21
C ASP A 179 17.71 55.15 26.23
#